data_AF-A0A165IC46-F1
#
_entry.id   AF-A0A165IC46-F1
#
_cell.length_a   1.000
_cell.length_b   1.000
_cell.length_c   1.000
_cell.angle_alpha   90.00
_cell.angle_beta   90.00
_cell.angle_gamma   90.00
#
_symmetry.space_group_name_H-M   'P 1'
#
loop_
_entity.id
_entity.type
_entity.pdbx_description
1 polymer ?
#
loop_
_entity_poly.entity_id
_entity_poly.type
_entity_poly.pdbx_seq_one_letter_code
_entity_poly.pdbx_strand_id
1 'polypeptide(L)'
;MYSRSLRLATLLPLRCNGPLKQTTRLNSTISSPQVDTLGIPTKPTWSVNDLLSSYPQPTISASTLKKLHELSALIPPAEGTPEHAKLTREMEGLVKLVEAVKLVDTTEVQVGQDGESVPDGRIWAEGTGIELDHNKATLSDSDTPSGRDLLRHSSRAQDGLYVVDADKNK
;
A
#
# COMPACT_ATOMS: atom_id res chain seq x y z
N MET A 1 -14.21 66.88 49.95
CA MET A 1 -14.62 67.87 48.94
C MET A 1 -13.38 68.38 48.24
N TYR A 2 -13.16 68.04 46.97
CA TYR A 2 -12.82 68.95 45.87
C TYR A 2 -12.80 68.17 44.56
N SER A 3 -13.60 68.69 43.64
CA SER A 3 -13.82 68.26 42.27
C SER A 3 -12.68 68.73 41.36
N ARG A 4 -12.36 67.95 40.32
CA ARG A 4 -11.91 68.38 38.97
C ARG A 4 -11.72 67.10 38.13
N SER A 5 -12.64 66.78 37.24
CA SER A 5 -12.83 67.33 35.89
C SER A 5 -11.92 66.68 34.84
N LEU A 6 -12.61 66.09 33.86
CA LEU A 6 -12.16 65.26 32.73
C LEU A 6 -11.16 65.96 31.81
N ARG A 7 -10.21 65.19 31.26
CA ARG A 7 -9.69 65.43 29.91
C ARG A 7 -9.55 64.13 29.13
N LEU A 8 -10.10 64.17 27.91
CA LEU A 8 -9.98 63.19 26.85
C LEU A 8 -8.51 62.82 26.59
N ALA A 9 -8.24 61.53 26.41
CA ALA A 9 -7.09 61.06 25.68
C ALA A 9 -7.57 60.42 24.38
N THR A 10 -7.63 61.23 23.33
CA THR A 10 -7.57 60.78 21.94
C THR A 10 -6.15 60.31 21.69
N LEU A 11 -5.95 59.01 21.42
CA LEU A 11 -4.70 58.51 20.86
C LEU A 11 -4.97 57.75 19.58
N LEU A 12 -4.27 58.22 18.55
CA LEU A 12 -4.34 57.86 17.15
C LEU A 12 -4.02 56.38 16.89
N PRO A 13 -4.48 55.84 15.75
CA PRO A 13 -4.10 54.50 15.30
C PRO A 13 -2.58 54.44 15.04
N LEU A 14 -1.93 53.46 15.66
CA LEU A 14 -0.55 53.10 15.36
C LEU A 14 -0.46 52.62 13.92
N ARG A 15 0.18 53.43 13.09
CA ARG A 15 0.69 53.05 11.76
C ARG A 15 1.78 52.00 11.94
N CYS A 16 1.46 50.74 11.65
CA CYS A 16 2.48 49.73 11.39
C CYS A 16 2.85 49.80 9.89
N ASN A 17 3.79 50.69 9.54
CA ASN A 17 4.51 50.62 8.27
C ASN A 17 5.58 49.53 8.39
N GLY A 18 5.17 48.27 8.22
CA GLY A 18 6.08 47.18 7.92
C GLY A 18 6.13 46.97 6.41
N PRO A 19 7.30 46.74 5.79
CA PRO A 19 7.34 46.27 4.41
C PRO A 19 6.65 44.91 4.38
N LEU A 20 5.42 44.89 3.87
CA LEU A 20 4.74 43.67 3.44
C LEU A 20 5.66 43.03 2.41
N LYS A 21 6.44 42.03 2.84
CA LYS A 21 7.08 41.09 1.93
C LYS A 21 5.93 40.50 1.13
N GLN A 22 5.81 40.95 -0.11
CA GLN A 22 4.88 40.40 -1.08
C GLN A 22 5.11 38.90 -1.09
N THR A 23 4.21 38.16 -0.48
CA THR A 23 4.08 36.75 -0.78
C THR A 23 3.77 36.74 -2.26
N THR A 24 4.71 36.22 -3.05
CA THR A 24 4.48 35.84 -4.43
C THR A 24 3.34 34.83 -4.40
N ARG A 25 2.11 35.35 -4.50
CA ARG A 25 0.94 34.57 -4.85
C ARG A 25 1.30 33.93 -6.17
N LEU A 26 1.57 32.64 -6.14
CA LEU A 26 1.53 31.82 -7.33
C LEU A 26 0.13 32.02 -7.88
N ASN A 27 0.02 32.80 -8.97
CA ASN A 27 -1.18 32.88 -9.78
C ASN A 27 -1.38 31.48 -10.36
N SER A 28 -2.02 30.60 -9.60
CA SER A 28 -2.60 29.40 -10.18
C SER A 28 -3.84 29.87 -10.92
N THR A 29 -3.81 29.71 -12.24
CA THR A 29 -4.96 29.91 -13.13
C THR A 29 -5.98 28.78 -12.92
N ILE A 30 -6.32 28.46 -11.67
CA ILE A 30 -7.34 27.47 -11.35
C ILE A 30 -8.64 28.27 -11.23
N SER A 31 -9.43 28.23 -12.31
CA SER A 31 -10.83 28.64 -12.29
C SER A 31 -11.49 28.09 -11.03
N SER A 32 -12.12 28.95 -10.22
CA SER A 32 -12.90 28.50 -9.07
C SER A 32 -13.92 27.47 -9.54
N PRO A 33 -14.01 26.28 -8.90
CA PRO A 33 -14.95 25.26 -9.32
C PRO A 33 -16.38 25.81 -9.20
N GLN A 34 -17.24 25.49 -10.17
CA GLN A 34 -18.66 25.78 -10.04
C GLN A 34 -19.18 25.01 -8.83
N VAL A 35 -19.73 25.72 -7.85
CA VAL A 35 -20.29 25.16 -6.62
C VAL A 35 -21.78 25.44 -6.57
N ASP A 36 -22.55 24.52 -5.99
CA ASP A 36 -23.96 24.70 -5.70
C ASP A 36 -24.15 25.69 -4.53
N THR A 37 -25.40 26.07 -4.28
CA THR A 37 -25.90 26.85 -3.14
C THR A 37 -25.41 26.34 -1.78
N LEU A 38 -25.08 25.04 -1.67
CA LEU A 38 -24.52 24.41 -0.46
C LEU A 38 -22.98 24.32 -0.45
N GLY A 39 -22.30 24.90 -1.44
CA GLY A 39 -20.83 24.87 -1.55
C GLY A 39 -20.24 23.57 -2.09
N ILE A 40 -21.08 22.64 -2.57
CA ILE A 40 -20.62 21.37 -3.16
C ILE A 40 -20.25 21.61 -4.63
N PRO A 41 -19.07 21.16 -5.11
CA PRO A 41 -18.72 21.27 -6.52
C PRO A 41 -19.73 20.57 -7.43
N THR A 42 -20.25 21.28 -8.44
CA THR A 42 -21.19 20.72 -9.43
C THR A 42 -20.48 19.86 -10.48
N LYS A 43 -19.14 19.94 -10.52
CA LYS A 43 -18.28 19.10 -11.35
C LYS A 43 -17.16 18.52 -10.49
N PRO A 44 -16.77 17.25 -10.73
CA PRO A 44 -15.64 16.66 -10.04
C PRO A 44 -14.37 17.44 -10.41
N THR A 45 -13.62 17.86 -9.39
CA THR A 45 -12.35 18.59 -9.58
C THR A 45 -11.27 17.67 -10.18
N TRP A 46 -11.40 16.37 -9.95
CA TRP A 46 -10.56 15.32 -10.54
C TRP A 46 -11.32 14.00 -10.58
N SER A 47 -10.89 13.11 -11.49
CA SER A 47 -11.41 11.75 -11.62
C SER A 47 -10.31 10.76 -11.24
N VAL A 48 -10.63 9.80 -10.38
CA VAL A 48 -9.71 8.70 -10.03
C VAL A 48 -9.32 7.91 -11.28
N ASN A 49 -10.27 7.71 -12.20
CA ASN A 49 -9.99 7.00 -13.45
C ASN A 49 -8.98 7.75 -14.33
N ASP A 50 -9.08 9.09 -14.37
CA ASP A 50 -8.16 9.91 -15.15
C ASP A 50 -6.75 9.86 -14.54
N LEU A 51 -6.66 9.94 -13.20
CA LEU A 51 -5.41 9.77 -12.47
C LEU A 51 -4.79 8.39 -12.75
N LEU A 52 -5.56 7.32 -12.60
CA LEU A 52 -5.07 5.95 -12.84
C LEU A 52 -4.69 5.72 -14.31
N SER A 53 -5.37 6.35 -15.26
CA SER A 53 -5.05 6.25 -16.68
C SER A 53 -3.69 6.87 -17.01
N SER A 54 -3.31 7.95 -16.30
CA SER A 54 -2.08 8.70 -16.55
C SER A 54 -0.78 7.94 -16.25
N TYR A 55 -0.84 6.90 -15.41
CA TYR A 55 0.36 6.13 -15.08
C TYR A 55 0.84 5.28 -16.27
N PRO A 56 2.17 5.09 -16.42
CA PRO A 56 2.72 4.25 -17.47
C PRO A 56 2.27 2.80 -17.29
N GLN A 57 1.89 2.13 -18.39
CA GLN A 57 1.61 0.70 -18.37
C GLN A 57 2.93 -0.06 -18.58
N PRO A 58 3.36 -0.90 -17.62
CA PRO A 58 4.55 -1.72 -17.78
C PRO A 58 4.26 -2.83 -18.80
N THR A 59 5.28 -3.25 -19.55
CA THR A 59 5.18 -4.37 -20.48
C THR A 59 5.82 -5.62 -19.89
N ILE A 60 5.06 -6.72 -19.83
CA ILE A 60 5.56 -8.00 -19.32
C ILE A 60 5.92 -8.90 -20.50
N SER A 61 7.16 -9.39 -20.53
CA SER A 61 7.59 -10.33 -21.57
C SER A 61 6.95 -11.72 -21.37
N ALA A 62 6.70 -12.44 -22.47
CA ALA A 62 6.14 -13.80 -22.40
C ALA A 62 7.02 -14.75 -21.57
N SER A 63 8.34 -14.61 -21.67
CA SER A 63 9.29 -15.41 -20.87
C SER A 63 9.19 -15.10 -19.37
N THR A 64 8.97 -13.83 -19.00
CA THR A 64 8.70 -13.44 -17.61
C THR A 64 7.40 -14.06 -17.12
N LEU A 65 6.32 -14.01 -17.92
CA LEU A 65 5.03 -14.59 -17.56
C LEU A 65 5.14 -16.11 -17.36
N LYS A 66 5.84 -16.80 -18.25
CA LYS A 66 6.14 -18.22 -18.13
C LYS A 66 6.91 -18.53 -16.84
N LYS A 67 7.98 -17.78 -16.56
CA LYS A 67 8.77 -17.93 -15.33
C LYS A 67 7.93 -17.72 -14.06
N LEU A 68 7.01 -16.76 -14.07
CA LEU A 68 6.11 -16.53 -12.93
C LEU A 68 5.17 -17.70 -12.68
N HIS A 69 4.66 -18.34 -13.74
CA HIS A 69 3.84 -19.54 -13.62
C HIS A 69 4.65 -20.70 -13.06
N GLU A 70 5.87 -20.92 -13.57
CA GLU A 70 6.78 -21.96 -13.07
C GLU A 70 7.09 -21.79 -11.58
N LEU A 71 7.40 -20.55 -11.14
CA LEU A 71 7.66 -20.24 -9.73
C LEU A 71 6.42 -20.42 -8.84
N SER A 72 5.23 -20.26 -9.42
CA SER A 72 3.96 -20.45 -8.74
C SER A 72 3.43 -21.89 -8.85
N ALA A 73 4.22 -22.81 -9.42
CA ALA A 73 3.82 -24.19 -9.74
C ALA A 73 2.51 -24.28 -10.55
N LEU A 74 2.26 -23.31 -11.42
CA LEU A 74 1.13 -23.26 -12.34
C LEU A 74 1.54 -23.66 -13.75
N ILE A 75 0.58 -24.21 -14.50
CA ILE A 75 0.75 -24.51 -15.92
C ILE A 75 0.46 -23.22 -16.71
N PRO A 76 1.43 -22.67 -17.46
CA PRO A 76 1.20 -21.45 -18.24
C PRO A 76 0.29 -21.73 -19.45
N PRO A 77 -0.58 -20.77 -19.83
CA PRO A 77 -1.32 -20.87 -21.09
C PRO A 77 -0.35 -20.77 -22.27
N ALA A 78 -0.68 -21.45 -23.38
CA ALA A 78 0.17 -21.42 -24.57
C ALA A 78 0.33 -20.00 -25.13
N GLU A 79 1.53 -19.67 -25.60
CA GLU A 79 1.82 -18.37 -26.19
C GLU A 79 0.96 -18.12 -27.44
N GLY A 80 0.49 -16.88 -27.61
CA GLY A 80 -0.38 -16.50 -28.72
C GLY A 80 -1.86 -16.88 -28.56
N THR A 81 -2.24 -17.56 -27.46
CA THR A 81 -3.65 -17.80 -27.15
C THR A 81 -4.34 -16.53 -26.64
N PRO A 82 -5.68 -16.41 -26.81
CA PRO A 82 -6.43 -15.27 -26.27
C PRO A 82 -6.38 -15.25 -24.73
N GLU A 83 -6.25 -16.41 -24.10
CA GLU A 83 -6.09 -16.54 -22.65
C GLU A 83 -4.75 -15.94 -22.18
N HIS A 84 -3.66 -16.24 -22.88
CA HIS A 84 -2.35 -15.64 -22.61
C HIS A 84 -2.39 -14.12 -22.75
N ALA A 85 -3.03 -13.59 -23.79
CA ALA A 85 -3.15 -12.14 -24.01
C ALA A 85 -3.99 -11.46 -22.92
N LYS A 86 -5.10 -12.07 -22.52
CA LYS A 86 -5.95 -11.59 -21.42
C LYS A 86 -5.15 -11.54 -20.11
N LEU A 87 -4.47 -12.64 -19.77
CA LEU A 87 -3.68 -12.74 -18.54
C LEU A 87 -2.52 -11.73 -18.52
N THR A 88 -1.84 -11.55 -19.66
CA THR A 88 -0.77 -10.54 -19.79
C THR A 88 -1.32 -9.15 -19.47
N ARG A 89 -2.47 -8.78 -20.07
CA ARG A 89 -3.09 -7.48 -19.83
C ARG A 89 -3.54 -7.28 -18.38
N GLU A 90 -4.09 -8.32 -17.75
CA GLU A 90 -4.49 -8.29 -16.34
C GLU A 90 -3.27 -8.09 -15.44
N MET A 91 -2.18 -8.83 -15.66
CA MET A 91 -0.93 -8.69 -14.93
C MET A 91 -0.31 -7.31 -15.10
N GLU A 92 -0.25 -6.78 -16.32
CA GLU A 92 0.25 -5.41 -16.57
C GLU A 92 -0.60 -4.35 -15.87
N GLY A 93 -1.92 -4.53 -15.82
CA GLY A 93 -2.83 -3.65 -15.09
C GLY A 93 -2.58 -3.67 -13.57
N LEU A 94 -2.31 -4.84 -13.00
CA LEU A 94 -1.97 -4.96 -11.58
C LEU A 94 -0.62 -4.33 -11.27
N VAL A 95 0.41 -4.58 -12.10
CA VAL A 95 1.73 -3.98 -11.90
C VAL A 95 1.66 -2.46 -12.04
N LYS A 96 0.87 -1.92 -12.99
CA LYS A 96 0.62 -0.48 -13.12
C LYS A 96 0.12 0.15 -11.82
N LEU A 97 -0.80 -0.52 -11.12
CA LEU A 97 -1.34 -0.03 -9.84
C LEU A 97 -0.26 0.02 -8.76
N VAL A 98 0.58 -1.02 -8.67
CA VAL A 98 1.65 -1.10 -7.67
C VAL A 98 2.77 -0.09 -7.97
N GLU A 99 3.11 0.11 -9.24
CA GLU A 99 4.11 1.10 -9.64
C GLU A 99 3.67 2.53 -9.32
N ALA A 100 2.37 2.83 -9.34
CA ALA A 100 1.85 4.13 -8.92
C ALA A 100 2.15 4.44 -7.44
N VAL A 101 2.22 3.42 -6.58
CA VAL A 101 2.57 3.60 -5.14
C VAL A 101 4.02 4.07 -4.99
N LYS A 102 4.91 3.66 -5.88
CA LYS A 102 6.33 4.07 -5.85
C LYS A 102 6.54 5.55 -6.18
N LEU A 103 5.55 6.20 -6.79
CA LEU A 103 5.60 7.63 -7.10
C LEU A 103 5.16 8.51 -5.93
N VAL A 104 4.61 7.92 -4.86
CA VAL A 104 4.21 8.66 -3.66
C VAL A 104 5.46 9.03 -2.87
N ASP A 105 5.56 10.29 -2.47
CA ASP A 105 6.62 10.76 -1.60
C ASP A 105 6.42 10.19 -0.19
N THR A 106 7.34 9.32 0.24
CA THR A 106 7.34 8.72 1.57
C THR A 106 8.47 9.28 2.45
N THR A 107 9.11 10.39 2.08
CA THR A 107 10.26 10.96 2.82
C THR A 107 9.91 11.37 4.25
N GLU A 108 8.66 11.74 4.52
CA GLU A 108 8.17 12.08 5.85
C GLU A 108 7.77 10.86 6.69
N VAL A 109 7.59 9.70 6.06
CA VAL A 109 7.30 8.42 6.74
C VAL A 109 8.64 7.82 7.20
N GLN A 110 9.21 8.41 8.26
CA GLN A 110 10.39 7.86 8.92
C GLN A 110 10.01 6.56 9.62
N VAL A 111 10.44 5.44 9.03
CA VAL A 111 10.41 4.13 9.67
C VAL A 111 11.48 4.11 10.75
N GLY A 112 11.10 4.46 11.98
CA GLY A 112 11.96 4.39 13.16
C GLY A 112 13.12 5.40 13.18
N GLN A 113 13.36 6.02 14.33
CA GLN A 113 14.48 6.96 14.51
C GLN A 113 15.88 6.34 14.37
N ASP A 114 15.97 5.02 14.16
CA ASP A 114 17.23 4.27 14.20
C ASP A 114 17.46 3.46 12.91
N GLY A 115 17.37 4.10 11.74
CA GLY A 115 18.13 3.78 10.52
C GLY A 115 18.21 2.36 9.93
N GLU A 116 17.61 1.30 10.50
CA GLU A 116 17.97 -0.08 10.13
C GLU A 116 16.81 -1.08 10.06
N SER A 117 15.59 -0.74 10.46
CA SER A 117 14.51 -1.73 10.47
C SER A 117 13.37 -1.32 9.55
N VAL A 118 13.28 -1.95 8.38
CA VAL A 118 12.00 -2.08 7.65
C VAL A 118 10.97 -2.55 8.68
N PRO A 119 9.83 -1.87 8.87
CA PRO A 119 8.91 -2.26 9.92
C PRO A 119 8.42 -3.67 9.57
N ASP A 120 8.84 -4.65 10.37
CA ASP A 120 8.43 -6.04 10.20
C ASP A 120 6.90 -6.06 10.11
N GLY A 121 6.35 -6.70 9.07
CA GLY A 121 4.90 -6.83 8.86
C GLY A 121 4.19 -7.54 10.02
N ARG A 122 4.96 -8.07 10.95
CA ARG A 122 4.56 -8.50 12.28
C ARG A 122 4.37 -7.28 13.20
N ILE A 123 3.33 -6.49 12.94
CA ILE A 123 2.89 -5.47 13.91
C ILE A 123 2.21 -6.22 15.07
N TRP A 124 3.00 -6.61 16.06
CA TRP A 124 2.47 -7.08 17.33
C TRP A 124 2.07 -5.88 18.17
N ALA A 125 1.01 -6.02 18.98
CA ALA A 125 0.74 -5.04 20.01
C ALA A 125 1.95 -4.96 20.97
N GLU A 126 2.28 -3.75 21.43
CA GLU A 126 3.38 -3.54 22.37
C GLU A 126 3.26 -4.49 23.57
N GLY A 127 4.32 -5.23 23.89
CA GLY A 127 4.31 -6.26 24.94
C GLY A 127 3.79 -7.64 24.50
N THR A 128 3.46 -7.84 23.23
CA THR A 128 3.10 -9.15 22.68
C THR A 128 4.23 -9.67 21.81
N GLY A 129 4.70 -10.88 22.08
CA GLY A 129 5.72 -11.57 21.28
C GLY A 129 5.40 -13.05 21.17
N ILE A 130 6.09 -13.74 20.26
CA ILE A 130 6.07 -15.20 20.26
C ILE A 130 6.98 -15.65 21.41
N GLU A 131 6.42 -16.35 22.39
CA GLU A 131 7.21 -17.07 23.38
C GLU A 131 8.04 -18.15 22.66
N LEU A 132 9.31 -17.86 22.40
CA LEU A 132 10.25 -18.78 21.76
C LEU A 132 10.78 -19.83 22.74
N ASP A 133 9.99 -20.23 23.74
CA ASP A 133 10.41 -21.22 24.73
C ASP A 133 10.76 -22.55 24.04
N HIS A 134 12.05 -22.72 23.81
CA HIS A 134 12.68 -23.84 23.09
C HIS A 134 12.67 -25.16 23.88
N ASN A 135 11.84 -25.26 24.93
CA ASN A 135 11.71 -26.44 25.77
C ASN A 135 10.26 -26.91 25.93
N LYS A 136 9.41 -26.69 24.92
CA LYS A 136 8.11 -27.38 24.84
C LYS A 136 8.25 -28.79 24.24
N ALA A 137 9.18 -29.59 24.79
CA ALA A 137 9.22 -31.04 24.59
C ALA A 137 8.12 -31.79 25.37
N THR A 138 7.14 -31.04 25.92
CA THR A 138 5.95 -31.53 26.62
C THR A 138 4.67 -31.05 25.92
N LEU A 139 4.60 -31.22 24.60
CA LEU A 139 3.33 -31.49 23.95
C LEU A 139 3.17 -33.01 23.84
N SER A 140 3.03 -33.67 24.98
CA SER A 140 2.36 -34.97 25.03
C SER A 140 0.85 -34.73 24.87
N ASP A 141 0.49 -34.06 23.77
CA ASP A 141 -0.89 -33.88 23.38
C ASP A 141 -1.23 -35.11 22.55
N SER A 142 -1.80 -36.11 23.21
CA SER A 142 -2.15 -37.42 22.62
C SER A 142 -3.12 -37.30 21.43
N ASP A 143 -3.64 -36.10 21.17
CA ASP A 143 -4.55 -35.76 20.09
C ASP A 143 -3.85 -35.17 18.85
N THR A 144 -2.52 -34.95 18.89
CA THR A 144 -1.79 -34.55 17.68
C THR A 144 -1.63 -35.75 16.74
N PRO A 145 -2.17 -35.69 15.50
CA PRO A 145 -2.06 -36.79 14.56
C PRO A 145 -0.59 -37.05 14.26
N SER A 146 -0.15 -38.30 14.42
CA SER A 146 1.24 -38.69 14.24
C SER A 146 1.37 -39.90 13.31
N GLY A 147 2.53 -40.03 12.67
CA GLY A 147 2.84 -41.15 11.78
C GLY A 147 1.82 -41.31 10.64
N ARG A 148 1.17 -42.47 10.58
CA ARG A 148 0.21 -42.82 9.51
C ARG A 148 -1.07 -41.99 9.55
N ASP A 149 -1.41 -41.38 10.68
CA ASP A 149 -2.60 -40.54 10.77
C ASP A 149 -2.48 -39.26 9.94
N LEU A 150 -1.24 -38.82 9.65
CA LEU A 150 -0.97 -37.71 8.73
C LEU A 150 -1.33 -38.05 7.27
N LEU A 151 -1.45 -39.33 6.92
CA LEU A 151 -1.76 -39.78 5.57
C LEU A 151 -3.26 -39.82 5.28
N ARG A 152 -4.13 -39.63 6.29
CA ARG A 152 -5.60 -39.70 6.14
C ARG A 152 -6.15 -38.72 5.12
N HIS A 153 -5.48 -37.59 4.93
CA HIS A 153 -5.84 -36.55 3.97
C HIS A 153 -5.02 -36.59 2.68
N SER A 154 -4.12 -37.57 2.53
CA SER A 154 -3.35 -37.72 1.30
C SER A 154 -4.23 -38.26 0.18
N SER A 155 -4.11 -37.68 -1.02
CA SER A 155 -4.77 -38.23 -2.21
C SER A 155 -4.10 -39.54 -2.67
N ARG A 156 -2.79 -39.68 -2.44
CA ARG A 156 -2.00 -40.86 -2.78
C ARG A 156 -0.98 -41.15 -1.67
N ALA A 157 -0.99 -42.37 -1.18
CA ALA A 157 0.03 -42.90 -0.28
C ALA A 157 0.30 -44.37 -0.61
N GLN A 158 1.57 -44.78 -0.51
CA GLN A 158 2.02 -46.16 -0.72
C GLN A 158 3.09 -46.47 0.32
N ASP A 159 3.02 -47.68 0.90
CA ASP A 159 3.98 -48.17 1.90
C ASP A 159 4.22 -47.23 3.10
N GLY A 160 3.19 -46.44 3.46
CA GLY A 160 3.26 -45.48 4.56
C GLY A 160 3.98 -44.17 4.23
N LEU A 161 4.15 -43.85 2.95
CA LEU A 161 4.79 -42.63 2.46
C LEU A 161 3.87 -41.89 1.48
N TYR A 162 4.02 -40.57 1.40
CA TYR A 162 3.38 -39.76 0.35
C TYR A 162 3.97 -40.11 -1.01
N VAL A 163 3.11 -40.35 -1.99
CA VAL A 163 3.54 -40.62 -3.37
C VAL A 163 3.26 -39.41 -4.23
N VAL A 164 4.32 -38.88 -4.84
CA VAL A 164 4.25 -37.78 -5.80
C VAL A 164 4.78 -38.28 -7.13
N ASP A 165 4.12 -37.90 -8.22
CA ASP A 165 4.62 -38.19 -9.56
C ASP A 165 5.91 -37.38 -9.76
N ALA A 166 7.04 -38.06 -9.90
CA ALA A 166 8.28 -37.39 -10.24
C ALA A 166 8.14 -36.80 -11.65
N ASP A 167 8.33 -35.49 -11.77
CA ASP A 167 8.26 -34.81 -13.05
C ASP A 167 9.45 -35.27 -13.90
N LYS A 168 9.20 -36.17 -14.85
CA LYS A 168 10.21 -36.76 -15.74
C LYS A 168 10.44 -35.82 -16.93
N ASN A 169 10.82 -34.58 -16.67
CA ASN A 169 11.15 -33.67 -17.75
C ASN A 169 12.59 -33.92 -18.24
N LYS A 170 12.69 -34.23 -19.53
CA LYS A 170 13.89 -34.49 -20.33
C LYS A 170 14.12 -33.30 -21.27
#